data_AF-A0A1V6QKD8-F1
#
_entry.id   AF-A0A1V6QKD8-F1
#
_cell.length_a   1.000
_cell.length_b   1.000
_cell.length_c   1.000
_cell.angle_alpha   90.00
_cell.angle_beta   90.00
_cell.angle_gamma   90.00
#
_symmetry.space_group_name_H-M   'P 1'
#
loop_
_entity.id
_entity.type
_entity.pdbx_description
1 polymer ?
#
loop_
_entity_poly.entity_id
_entity_poly.type
_entity_poly.pdbx_seq_one_letter_code
_entity_poly.pdbx_strand_id
1 'polypeptide(L)'
;MLIHFEHIAGTSEDAWIQHLQGAAKMLEATGPELCRDGFLHQLFRHLRLLTFVASMFRNEQHAFALRKWTTIPFQIHSKTAFDELIDILFGLLPCLSVADKITTTSNTDEWRRGKLNSMVLDLIFRLYNWWSQCISMLSPVEAPADEWMSVNNKDLNEDPYHPTNFPLLFHSDMPTAALGSVYDCANVILFRLLFLSSTSAYLYEERIQRHVQSILSAKEFIAAIPGPASGRGSLMLEFPLRIIEIWNPPTQEDTNTMPADSEKSKDDDLRISSARLNELFAHFVSLMLREISSCTSSPMILSNLWTRNFTLL
;
A
#
# COMPACT_ATOMS: atom_id res chain seq x y z
N MET A 1 -16.64 3.96 -13.78
CA MET A 1 -17.06 5.31 -14.22
C MET A 1 -17.58 6.14 -13.06
N LEU A 2 -18.66 5.75 -12.36
CA LEU A 2 -19.16 6.52 -11.21
C LEU A 2 -18.19 6.54 -10.01
N ILE A 3 -17.55 5.41 -9.69
CA ILE A 3 -16.53 5.35 -8.61
C ILE A 3 -15.40 6.36 -8.88
N HIS A 4 -14.83 6.34 -10.09
CA HIS A 4 -13.78 7.31 -10.46
C HIS A 4 -14.29 8.75 -10.50
N PHE A 5 -15.51 8.99 -10.98
CA PHE A 5 -16.10 10.32 -11.01
C PHE A 5 -16.27 10.87 -9.60
N GLU A 6 -16.88 10.13 -8.68
CA GLU A 6 -17.11 10.62 -7.32
C GLU A 6 -15.81 10.80 -6.55
N HIS A 7 -14.86 9.91 -6.78
CA HIS A 7 -13.51 9.97 -6.22
C HIS A 7 -12.76 11.22 -6.67
N ILE A 8 -12.83 11.55 -7.97
CA ILE A 8 -12.19 12.75 -8.53
C ILE A 8 -12.96 14.03 -8.20
N ALA A 9 -14.30 13.98 -8.23
CA ALA A 9 -15.17 15.14 -8.05
C ALA A 9 -15.48 15.45 -6.58
N GLY A 10 -15.10 14.59 -5.63
CA GLY A 10 -15.24 14.82 -4.19
C GLY A 10 -16.69 15.08 -3.75
N THR A 11 -17.67 14.46 -4.42
CA THR A 11 -19.10 14.77 -4.27
C THR A 11 -19.63 14.47 -2.86
N SER A 12 -19.16 13.39 -2.24
CA SER A 12 -19.38 13.02 -0.85
C SER A 12 -18.26 12.08 -0.40
N GLU A 13 -17.87 12.19 0.86
CA GLU A 13 -16.76 11.46 1.48
C GLU A 13 -16.87 9.93 1.31
N ASP A 14 -18.09 9.39 1.43
CA ASP A 14 -18.37 7.95 1.38
C ASP A 14 -19.02 7.48 0.07
N ALA A 15 -19.38 8.37 -0.86
CA ALA A 15 -20.19 8.00 -2.02
C ALA A 15 -19.48 6.97 -2.92
N TRP A 16 -18.17 7.14 -3.13
CA TRP A 16 -17.37 6.20 -3.92
C TRP A 16 -17.35 4.80 -3.28
N ILE A 17 -17.35 4.71 -1.93
CA ILE A 17 -17.44 3.44 -1.20
C ILE A 17 -18.83 2.83 -1.40
N GLN A 18 -19.90 3.62 -1.33
CA GLN A 18 -21.26 3.13 -1.53
C GLN A 18 -21.45 2.56 -2.94
N HIS A 19 -20.94 3.24 -3.98
CA HIS A 19 -20.97 2.73 -5.34
C HIS A 19 -20.13 1.47 -5.53
N LEU A 20 -18.94 1.44 -4.95
CA LEU A 20 -18.08 0.26 -4.94
C LEU A 20 -18.76 -0.93 -4.24
N GLN A 21 -19.39 -0.69 -3.09
CA GLN A 21 -20.13 -1.71 -2.34
C GLN A 21 -21.33 -2.22 -3.13
N GLY A 22 -22.09 -1.33 -3.78
CA GLY A 22 -23.17 -1.71 -4.68
C GLY A 22 -22.67 -2.65 -5.79
N ALA A 23 -21.59 -2.27 -6.46
CA ALA A 23 -21.00 -3.09 -7.52
C ALA A 23 -20.46 -4.44 -7.00
N ALA A 24 -19.77 -4.45 -5.85
CA ALA A 24 -19.27 -5.67 -5.22
C ALA A 24 -20.42 -6.59 -4.80
N LYS A 25 -21.51 -6.05 -4.23
CA LYS A 25 -22.71 -6.81 -3.85
C LYS A 25 -23.44 -7.41 -5.05
N MET A 26 -23.48 -6.71 -6.17
CA MET A 26 -24.02 -7.26 -7.42
C MET A 26 -23.21 -8.48 -7.88
N LEU A 27 -21.87 -8.41 -7.83
CA LEU A 27 -21.02 -9.57 -8.14
C LEU A 27 -21.23 -10.70 -7.13
N GLU A 28 -21.29 -10.40 -5.83
CA GLU A 28 -21.56 -11.38 -4.78
C GLU A 28 -22.86 -12.14 -5.01
N ALA A 29 -23.94 -11.44 -5.34
CA ALA A 29 -25.26 -12.02 -5.62
C ALA A 29 -25.25 -12.87 -6.90
N THR A 30 -24.43 -12.48 -7.88
CA THR A 30 -24.27 -13.21 -9.15
C THR A 30 -23.46 -14.50 -8.96
N GLY A 31 -22.54 -14.53 -7.99
CA GLY A 31 -21.71 -15.68 -7.67
C GLY A 31 -20.40 -15.75 -8.49
N PRO A 32 -19.36 -16.41 -7.94
CA PRO A 32 -18.04 -16.44 -8.56
C PRO A 32 -17.98 -17.23 -9.88
N GLU A 33 -18.90 -18.16 -10.11
CA GLU A 33 -18.97 -19.00 -11.31
C GLU A 33 -19.28 -18.18 -12.58
N LEU A 34 -20.05 -17.10 -12.44
CA LEU A 34 -20.37 -16.20 -13.55
C LEU A 34 -19.27 -15.13 -13.76
N CYS A 35 -18.31 -15.02 -12.84
CA CYS A 35 -17.15 -14.14 -12.96
C CYS A 35 -15.92 -14.84 -13.56
N ARG A 36 -16.09 -16.01 -14.20
CA ARG A 36 -14.99 -16.79 -14.78
C ARG A 36 -14.45 -16.25 -16.10
N ASP A 37 -15.30 -15.53 -16.85
CA ASP A 37 -14.94 -14.96 -18.15
C ASP A 37 -15.80 -13.72 -18.47
N GLY A 38 -15.46 -13.03 -19.56
CA GLY A 38 -16.22 -11.93 -20.13
C GLY A 38 -16.21 -10.67 -19.28
N PHE A 39 -17.28 -9.89 -19.43
CA PHE A 39 -17.42 -8.59 -18.77
C PHE A 39 -17.39 -8.69 -17.24
N LEU A 40 -18.08 -9.68 -16.66
CA LEU A 40 -18.12 -9.85 -15.21
C LEU A 40 -16.75 -10.22 -14.63
N HIS A 41 -15.95 -11.01 -15.36
CA HIS A 41 -14.58 -11.31 -14.95
C HIS A 41 -13.70 -10.05 -14.95
N GLN A 42 -13.77 -9.23 -16.00
CA GLN A 42 -13.02 -7.98 -16.09
C GLN A 42 -13.44 -6.99 -14.99
N LEU A 43 -14.75 -6.85 -14.78
CA LEU A 43 -15.30 -6.00 -13.72
C LEU A 43 -14.88 -6.49 -12.34
N PHE A 44 -14.98 -7.80 -12.08
CA PHE A 44 -14.48 -8.40 -10.86
C PHE A 44 -13.02 -8.02 -10.63
N ARG A 45 -12.11 -8.36 -11.55
CA ARG A 45 -10.67 -8.06 -11.43
C ARG A 45 -10.38 -6.60 -11.15
N HIS A 46 -11.07 -5.68 -11.84
CA HIS A 46 -10.93 -4.25 -11.63
C HIS A 46 -11.34 -3.80 -10.22
N LEU A 47 -12.47 -4.32 -9.71
CA LEU A 47 -12.99 -3.90 -8.41
C LEU A 47 -12.19 -4.45 -7.23
N ARG A 48 -11.45 -5.55 -7.40
CA ARG A 48 -10.80 -6.26 -6.27
C ARG A 48 -9.88 -5.36 -5.43
N LEU A 49 -9.00 -4.57 -6.05
CA LEU A 49 -8.11 -3.67 -5.31
C LEU A 49 -8.92 -2.58 -4.58
N LEU A 50 -9.87 -1.95 -5.27
CA LEU A 50 -10.71 -0.90 -4.70
C LEU A 50 -11.51 -1.45 -3.50
N THR A 51 -12.10 -2.64 -3.65
CA THR A 51 -12.81 -3.35 -2.60
C THR A 51 -11.91 -3.67 -1.42
N PHE A 52 -10.67 -4.12 -1.65
CA PHE A 52 -9.70 -4.30 -0.58
C PHE A 52 -9.45 -2.99 0.16
N VAL A 53 -9.16 -1.91 -0.55
CA VAL A 53 -8.88 -0.58 0.03
C VAL A 53 -10.06 -0.09 0.88
N ALA A 54 -11.29 -0.16 0.36
CA ALA A 54 -12.48 0.22 1.11
C ALA A 54 -12.72 -0.68 2.35
N SER A 55 -12.49 -1.99 2.22
CA SER A 55 -12.63 -2.93 3.35
C SER A 55 -11.58 -2.67 4.42
N MET A 56 -10.36 -2.31 4.00
CA MET A 56 -9.26 -1.94 4.89
C MET A 56 -9.61 -0.68 5.69
N PHE A 57 -10.20 0.33 5.06
CA PHE A 57 -10.66 1.56 5.74
C PHE A 57 -11.73 1.28 6.79
N ARG A 58 -12.65 0.37 6.49
CA ARG A 58 -13.71 -0.02 7.43
C ARG A 58 -13.29 -1.09 8.43
N ASN A 59 -12.04 -1.59 8.34
CA ASN A 59 -11.57 -2.74 9.10
C ASN A 59 -12.51 -3.96 8.99
N GLU A 60 -13.08 -4.16 7.79
CA GLU A 60 -14.07 -5.19 7.50
C GLU A 60 -13.44 -6.35 6.72
N GLN A 61 -13.97 -7.55 6.90
CA GLN A 61 -13.66 -8.69 6.04
C GLN A 61 -14.54 -8.61 4.78
N HIS A 62 -13.99 -9.00 3.63
CA HIS A 62 -14.75 -9.01 2.37
C HIS A 62 -14.91 -10.41 1.79
N ALA A 63 -16.04 -10.67 1.11
CA ALA A 63 -16.32 -11.95 0.47
C ALA A 63 -15.25 -12.32 -0.58
N PHE A 64 -14.66 -11.31 -1.23
CA PHE A 64 -13.61 -11.50 -2.24
C PHE A 64 -12.31 -12.12 -1.68
N ALA A 65 -12.11 -12.10 -0.36
CA ALA A 65 -11.01 -12.79 0.30
C ALA A 65 -11.25 -14.31 0.43
N LEU A 66 -12.49 -14.79 0.26
CA LEU A 66 -12.82 -16.20 0.42
C LEU A 66 -12.24 -17.04 -0.71
N ARG A 67 -11.85 -18.27 -0.39
CA ARG A 67 -11.25 -19.23 -1.34
C ARG A 67 -12.03 -19.34 -2.65
N LYS A 68 -13.37 -19.40 -2.60
CA LYS A 68 -14.19 -19.50 -3.82
C LYS A 68 -14.01 -18.31 -4.76
N TRP A 69 -13.79 -17.11 -4.23
CA TRP A 69 -13.58 -15.88 -4.99
C TRP A 69 -12.13 -15.72 -5.46
N THR A 70 -11.18 -16.34 -4.78
CA THR A 70 -9.76 -16.34 -5.20
C THR A 70 -9.41 -17.52 -6.11
N THR A 71 -10.32 -18.48 -6.33
CA THR A 71 -10.06 -19.63 -7.21
C THR A 71 -11.00 -19.69 -8.40
N ILE A 72 -12.32 -19.70 -8.18
CA ILE A 72 -13.29 -19.98 -9.24
C ILE A 72 -13.21 -18.97 -10.39
N PRO A 73 -13.18 -17.64 -10.17
CA PRO A 73 -13.08 -16.66 -11.25
C PRO A 73 -11.84 -16.83 -12.14
N PHE A 74 -10.80 -17.51 -11.67
CA PHE A 74 -9.52 -17.70 -12.36
C PHE A 74 -9.34 -19.11 -12.95
N GLN A 75 -10.42 -19.89 -13.07
CA GLN A 75 -10.36 -21.24 -13.65
C GLN A 75 -10.15 -21.25 -15.17
N ILE A 76 -10.64 -20.22 -15.87
CA ILE A 76 -10.50 -20.08 -17.34
C ILE A 76 -9.29 -19.20 -17.66
N HIS A 77 -9.22 -18.03 -17.02
CA HIS A 77 -8.09 -17.11 -17.15
C HIS A 77 -7.24 -17.17 -15.89
N SER A 78 -5.97 -17.57 -16.05
CA SER A 78 -5.02 -17.59 -14.93
C SER A 78 -4.81 -16.19 -14.36
N LYS A 79 -4.49 -16.13 -13.07
CA LYS A 79 -4.15 -14.88 -12.39
C LYS A 79 -2.95 -14.21 -13.04
N THR A 80 -2.95 -12.89 -13.05
CA THR A 80 -1.72 -12.11 -13.26
C THR A 80 -1.02 -11.87 -11.93
N ALA A 81 0.23 -11.41 -11.97
CA ALA A 81 0.97 -11.00 -10.77
C ALA A 81 0.18 -9.99 -9.91
N PHE A 82 -0.56 -9.06 -10.53
CA PHE A 82 -1.43 -8.13 -9.83
C PHE A 82 -2.61 -8.82 -9.12
N ASP A 83 -3.26 -9.81 -9.74
CA ASP A 83 -4.35 -10.56 -9.10
C ASP A 83 -3.87 -11.35 -7.89
N GLU A 84 -2.65 -11.89 -7.95
CA GLU A 84 -1.99 -12.61 -6.85
C GLU A 84 -1.60 -11.68 -5.71
N LEU A 85 -1.05 -10.50 -6.03
CA LEU A 85 -0.75 -9.49 -5.01
C LEU A 85 -2.02 -9.08 -4.26
N ILE A 86 -3.14 -8.89 -4.96
CA ILE A 86 -4.41 -8.57 -4.31
C ILE A 86 -4.91 -9.71 -3.40
N ASP A 87 -4.69 -10.98 -3.75
CA ASP A 87 -4.97 -12.10 -2.83
C ASP A 87 -4.17 -12.00 -1.54
N ILE A 88 -2.91 -11.57 -1.62
CA ILE A 88 -2.06 -11.36 -0.44
C ILE A 88 -2.56 -10.16 0.36
N LEU A 89 -2.92 -9.05 -0.29
CA LEU A 89 -3.50 -7.87 0.35
C LEU A 89 -4.77 -8.19 1.14
N PHE A 90 -5.69 -8.99 0.58
CA PHE A 90 -6.88 -9.43 1.32
C PHE A 90 -6.54 -10.19 2.62
N GLY A 91 -5.36 -10.83 2.69
CA GLY A 91 -4.84 -11.45 3.91
C GLY A 91 -4.48 -10.45 5.02
N LEU A 92 -4.32 -9.16 4.70
CA LEU A 92 -4.08 -8.09 5.69
C LEU A 92 -5.31 -7.79 6.53
N LEU A 93 -6.52 -7.94 5.99
CA LEU A 93 -7.75 -7.54 6.69
C LEU A 93 -7.92 -8.28 8.03
N PRO A 94 -7.70 -9.61 8.12
CA PRO A 94 -7.65 -10.30 9.41
C PRO A 94 -6.61 -9.76 10.40
N CYS A 95 -5.42 -9.35 9.92
CA CYS A 95 -4.37 -8.77 10.76
C CYS A 95 -4.84 -7.46 11.39
N LEU A 96 -5.45 -6.58 10.59
CA LEU A 96 -6.00 -5.30 11.05
C LEU A 96 -7.09 -5.49 12.10
N SER A 97 -7.97 -6.48 11.93
CA SER A 97 -9.01 -6.80 12.92
C SER A 97 -8.43 -7.31 14.24
N VAL A 98 -7.32 -8.04 14.22
CA VAL A 98 -6.62 -8.48 15.44
C VAL A 98 -5.90 -7.29 16.09
N ALA A 99 -5.22 -6.45 15.29
CA ALA A 99 -4.53 -5.26 15.75
C ALA A 99 -5.49 -4.29 16.46
N ASP A 100 -6.68 -4.05 15.90
CA ASP A 100 -7.72 -3.20 16.50
C ASP A 100 -8.16 -3.72 17.88
N LYS A 101 -8.27 -5.04 18.03
CA LYS A 101 -8.58 -5.65 19.33
C LYS A 101 -7.44 -5.46 20.33
N ILE A 102 -6.19 -5.51 19.90
CA ILE A 102 -5.02 -5.25 20.76
C ILE A 102 -5.01 -3.79 21.22
N THR A 103 -5.31 -2.83 20.34
CA THR A 103 -5.31 -1.40 20.70
C THR A 103 -6.51 -1.00 21.56
N THR A 104 -7.63 -1.71 21.46
CA THR A 104 -8.86 -1.43 22.24
C THR A 104 -8.92 -2.16 23.59
N THR A 105 -8.27 -3.32 23.73
CA THR A 105 -8.22 -4.08 24.99
C THR A 105 -6.92 -3.82 25.77
N SER A 106 -7.00 -3.81 27.10
CA SER A 106 -5.85 -3.60 28.00
C SER A 106 -4.65 -4.51 27.66
N ASN A 107 -3.43 -3.98 27.91
CA ASN A 107 -2.09 -4.42 27.48
C ASN A 107 -1.64 -5.88 27.73
N THR A 108 -2.51 -6.78 28.17
CA THR A 108 -2.16 -8.13 28.65
C THR A 108 -2.50 -9.27 27.70
N ASP A 109 -2.95 -9.00 26.46
CA ASP A 109 -3.29 -10.07 25.52
C ASP A 109 -2.09 -10.56 24.68
N GLU A 110 -1.20 -11.28 25.35
CA GLU A 110 -0.02 -11.92 24.74
C GLU A 110 -0.42 -12.92 23.64
N TRP A 111 -1.55 -13.61 23.78
CA TRP A 111 -2.06 -14.52 22.76
C TRP A 111 -2.44 -13.78 21.47
N ARG A 112 -3.14 -12.63 21.55
CA ARG A 112 -3.46 -11.81 20.36
C ARG A 112 -2.21 -11.27 19.71
N ARG A 113 -1.23 -10.82 20.49
CA ARG A 113 0.07 -10.36 19.97
C ARG A 113 0.81 -11.49 19.26
N GLY A 114 0.91 -12.69 19.86
CA GLY A 114 1.50 -13.86 19.21
C GLY A 114 0.78 -14.28 17.93
N LYS A 115 -0.56 -14.24 17.94
CA LYS A 115 -1.38 -14.50 16.75
C LYS A 115 -1.14 -13.47 15.64
N LEU A 116 -1.13 -12.17 15.97
CA LEU A 116 -0.84 -11.11 15.02
C LEU A 116 0.55 -11.29 14.41
N ASN A 117 1.56 -11.54 15.24
CA ASN A 117 2.93 -11.76 14.80
C ASN A 117 3.02 -12.92 13.78
N SER A 118 2.41 -14.06 14.07
CA SER A 118 2.38 -15.21 13.17
C SER A 118 1.70 -14.89 11.83
N MET A 119 0.58 -14.17 11.86
CA MET A 119 -0.14 -13.80 10.64
C MET A 119 0.64 -12.80 9.79
N VAL A 120 1.28 -11.82 10.42
CA VAL A 120 2.10 -10.81 9.73
C VAL A 120 3.34 -11.43 9.10
N LEU A 121 4.05 -12.31 9.83
CA LEU A 121 5.22 -13.02 9.29
C LEU A 121 4.86 -13.95 8.13
N ASP A 122 3.72 -14.64 8.18
CA ASP A 122 3.21 -15.43 7.05
C ASP A 122 3.00 -14.56 5.80
N LEU A 123 2.39 -13.38 5.95
CA LEU A 123 2.16 -12.46 4.84
C LEU A 123 3.46 -11.85 4.29
N ILE A 124 4.41 -11.49 5.15
CA ILE A 124 5.74 -11.03 4.72
C ILE A 124 6.42 -12.12 3.90
N PHE A 125 6.37 -13.38 4.35
CA PHE A 125 6.93 -14.51 3.60
C PHE A 125 6.25 -14.71 2.25
N ARG A 126 4.91 -14.61 2.19
CA ARG A 126 4.14 -14.70 0.95
C ARG A 126 4.47 -13.57 -0.03
N LEU A 127 4.59 -12.33 0.46
CA LEU A 127 5.00 -11.18 -0.35
C LEU A 127 6.42 -11.38 -0.89
N TYR A 128 7.35 -11.82 -0.05
CA TYR A 128 8.72 -12.10 -0.46
C TYR A 128 8.77 -13.16 -1.57
N ASN A 129 8.08 -14.29 -1.40
CA ASN A 129 8.05 -15.35 -2.41
C ASN A 129 7.43 -14.88 -3.72
N TRP A 130 6.32 -14.16 -3.64
CA TRP A 130 5.67 -13.57 -4.81
C TRP A 130 6.61 -12.60 -5.54
N TRP A 131 7.32 -11.76 -4.78
CA TRP A 131 8.29 -10.80 -5.31
C TRP A 131 9.46 -11.48 -6.00
N SER A 132 10.06 -12.49 -5.36
CA SER A 132 11.14 -13.29 -5.94
C SER A 132 10.71 -13.97 -7.24
N GLN A 133 9.48 -14.49 -7.32
CA GLN A 133 8.93 -15.05 -8.55
C GLN A 133 8.79 -13.98 -9.64
N CYS A 134 8.25 -12.81 -9.30
CA CYS A 134 8.11 -11.70 -10.25
C CYS A 134 9.46 -11.22 -10.80
N ILE A 135 10.47 -11.01 -9.93
CA ILE A 135 11.83 -10.64 -10.38
C ILE A 135 12.45 -11.75 -11.24
N SER A 136 12.31 -13.02 -10.85
CA SER A 136 12.89 -14.12 -11.60
C SER A 136 12.32 -14.24 -13.03
N MET A 137 11.06 -13.83 -13.22
CA MET A 137 10.42 -13.78 -14.53
C MET A 137 10.86 -12.56 -15.38
N LEU A 138 11.40 -11.52 -14.76
CA LEU A 138 11.80 -10.26 -15.41
C LEU A 138 13.27 -10.24 -15.89
N SER A 139 14.06 -11.30 -15.67
CA SER A 139 15.44 -11.45 -16.19
C SER A 139 15.46 -12.51 -17.31
N PRO A 140 15.93 -12.20 -18.53
CA PRO A 140 17.31 -11.76 -18.77
C PRO A 140 17.46 -10.74 -19.93
N VAL A 141 17.50 -9.43 -19.65
CA VAL A 141 17.97 -8.44 -20.63
C VAL A 141 18.70 -7.29 -19.90
N GLU A 142 20.03 -7.30 -20.01
CA GLU A 142 20.90 -6.11 -20.01
C GLU A 142 20.82 -5.12 -18.82
N ALA A 143 20.80 -5.61 -17.58
CA ALA A 143 21.37 -4.82 -16.48
C ALA A 143 22.90 -5.03 -16.47
N PRO A 144 23.74 -4.00 -16.26
CA PRO A 144 25.18 -4.19 -16.09
C PRO A 144 25.40 -5.19 -14.95
N ALA A 145 25.88 -6.38 -15.31
CA ALA A 145 26.05 -7.51 -14.40
C ALA A 145 26.91 -7.16 -13.18
N ASP A 146 27.68 -6.08 -13.27
CA ASP A 146 28.70 -5.69 -12.30
C ASP A 146 28.12 -5.16 -10.97
N GLU A 147 26.91 -4.57 -10.96
CA GLU A 147 26.30 -4.05 -9.73
C GLU A 147 25.55 -5.13 -8.94
N TRP A 148 24.81 -6.01 -9.63
CA TRP A 148 23.99 -7.05 -9.01
C TRP A 148 24.80 -8.30 -8.64
N MET A 149 25.88 -8.62 -9.38
CA MET A 149 26.74 -9.77 -9.09
C MET A 149 27.77 -9.51 -7.98
N SER A 150 27.98 -8.25 -7.58
CA SER A 150 28.86 -7.92 -6.46
C SER A 150 28.29 -8.31 -5.09
N VAL A 151 26.97 -8.51 -5.00
CA VAL A 151 26.25 -8.92 -3.79
C VAL A 151 26.29 -10.44 -3.58
N ASN A 152 26.47 -11.22 -4.66
CA ASN A 152 26.46 -12.69 -4.58
C ASN A 152 27.75 -13.32 -3.99
N ASN A 153 28.76 -12.52 -3.66
CA ASN A 153 30.04 -13.00 -3.11
C ASN A 153 30.32 -12.56 -1.66
N LYS A 154 29.29 -12.17 -0.90
CA LYS A 154 29.43 -11.98 0.55
C LYS A 154 28.64 -13.04 1.31
N ASP A 155 29.43 -13.91 1.95
CA ASP A 155 29.15 -14.80 3.07
C ASP A 155 27.74 -15.42 3.21
N LEU A 156 27.72 -16.74 3.18
CA LEU A 156 26.59 -17.66 3.44
C LEU A 156 25.98 -17.55 4.87
N ASN A 157 26.23 -16.47 5.60
CA ASN A 157 25.71 -16.14 6.93
C ASN A 157 24.90 -14.82 6.95
N GLU A 158 24.68 -14.15 5.82
CA GLU A 158 23.88 -12.92 5.79
C GLU A 158 22.39 -13.20 6.05
N ASP A 159 21.80 -12.40 6.95
CA ASP A 159 20.38 -12.41 7.26
C ASP A 159 19.58 -12.25 5.95
N PRO A 160 18.71 -13.21 5.56
CA PRO A 160 17.87 -13.08 4.37
C PRO A 160 16.95 -11.84 4.42
N TYR A 161 16.78 -11.23 5.59
CA TYR A 161 16.04 -9.99 5.81
C TYR A 161 16.91 -8.72 5.77
N HIS A 162 18.20 -8.82 5.45
CA HIS A 162 19.10 -7.67 5.39
C HIS A 162 18.64 -6.65 4.33
N PRO A 163 18.60 -5.34 4.65
CA PRO A 163 18.03 -4.34 3.76
C PRO A 163 18.62 -4.33 2.35
N THR A 164 19.92 -4.60 2.20
CA THR A 164 20.64 -4.65 0.91
C THR A 164 20.12 -5.69 -0.08
N ASN A 165 19.37 -6.69 0.40
CA ASN A 165 18.73 -7.71 -0.45
C ASN A 165 17.46 -7.18 -1.16
N PHE A 166 17.06 -5.94 -0.88
CA PHE A 166 15.92 -5.26 -1.49
C PHE A 166 16.37 -3.95 -2.15
N PRO A 167 17.05 -4.02 -3.31
CA PRO A 167 17.47 -2.83 -4.03
C PRO A 167 16.25 -2.00 -4.46
N LEU A 168 16.40 -0.67 -4.48
CA LEU A 168 15.40 0.23 -5.04
C LEU A 168 15.16 -0.14 -6.51
N LEU A 169 13.89 -0.29 -6.88
CA LEU A 169 13.52 -0.75 -8.20
C LEU A 169 13.67 0.36 -9.23
N PHE A 170 14.40 0.07 -10.29
CA PHE A 170 14.33 0.88 -11.50
C PHE A 170 13.03 0.56 -12.22
N HIS A 171 12.17 1.55 -12.38
CA HIS A 171 10.90 1.39 -13.06
C HIS A 171 11.10 1.45 -14.58
N SER A 172 10.75 0.37 -15.28
CA SER A 172 10.78 0.27 -16.74
C SER A 172 9.56 0.90 -17.40
N ASP A 173 8.41 0.82 -16.72
CA ASP A 173 7.11 1.22 -17.22
C ASP A 173 6.14 1.55 -16.07
N MET A 174 5.08 2.28 -16.38
CA MET A 174 4.11 2.76 -15.40
C MET A 174 3.35 1.63 -14.68
N PRO A 175 2.82 0.59 -15.37
CA PRO A 175 2.21 -0.55 -14.70
C PRO A 175 3.14 -1.23 -13.69
N THR A 176 4.42 -1.42 -14.03
CA THR A 176 5.42 -2.01 -13.13
C THR A 176 5.70 -1.09 -11.93
N ALA A 177 5.82 0.22 -12.15
CA ALA A 177 5.97 1.20 -11.07
C ALA A 177 4.77 1.18 -10.09
N ALA A 178 3.56 1.17 -10.65
CA ALA A 178 2.33 1.12 -9.86
C ALA A 178 2.20 -0.21 -9.09
N LEU A 179 2.48 -1.35 -9.73
CA LEU A 179 2.48 -2.66 -9.06
C LEU A 179 3.51 -2.70 -7.92
N GLY A 180 4.73 -2.24 -8.17
CA GLY A 180 5.81 -2.15 -7.17
C GLY A 180 5.39 -1.30 -5.98
N SER A 181 4.78 -0.13 -6.22
CA SER A 181 4.30 0.74 -5.14
C SER A 181 3.23 0.09 -4.24
N VAL A 182 2.35 -0.74 -4.81
CA VAL A 182 1.33 -1.48 -4.04
C VAL A 182 2.00 -2.58 -3.21
N TYR A 183 3.01 -3.26 -3.76
CA TYR A 183 3.82 -4.23 -3.01
C TYR A 183 4.57 -3.58 -1.85
N ASP A 184 5.22 -2.43 -2.09
CA ASP A 184 5.93 -1.68 -1.07
C ASP A 184 4.97 -1.19 0.01
N CYS A 185 3.80 -0.70 -0.38
CA CYS A 185 2.74 -0.29 0.53
C CYS A 185 2.31 -1.42 1.46
N ALA A 186 2.13 -2.64 0.93
CA ALA A 186 1.78 -3.82 1.73
C ALA A 186 2.86 -4.14 2.78
N ASN A 187 4.13 -4.06 2.38
CA ASN A 187 5.26 -4.26 3.28
C ASN A 187 5.31 -3.20 4.39
N VAL A 188 5.09 -1.93 4.07
CA VAL A 188 5.05 -0.87 5.09
C VAL A 188 3.95 -1.16 6.13
N ILE A 189 2.74 -1.53 5.70
CA ILE A 189 1.65 -1.89 6.62
C ILE A 189 2.07 -3.08 7.51
N LEU A 190 2.61 -4.15 6.92
CA LEU A 190 3.00 -5.35 7.65
C LEU A 190 4.11 -5.11 8.67
N PHE A 191 5.20 -4.45 8.27
CA PHE A 191 6.28 -4.15 9.20
C PHE A 191 5.83 -3.24 10.32
N ARG A 192 4.92 -2.30 10.05
CA ARG A 192 4.33 -1.47 11.11
C ARG A 192 3.43 -2.28 12.04
N LEU A 193 2.66 -3.24 11.54
CA LEU A 193 1.89 -4.15 12.41
C LEU A 193 2.78 -4.98 13.35
N LEU A 194 4.04 -5.26 12.99
CA LEU A 194 4.98 -5.92 13.90
C LEU A 194 5.28 -5.10 15.15
N PHE A 195 5.18 -3.76 15.11
CA PHE A 195 5.37 -2.93 16.30
C PHE A 195 4.31 -3.22 17.38
N LEU A 196 3.11 -3.64 16.97
CA LEU A 196 2.06 -4.05 17.90
C LEU A 196 2.24 -5.47 18.45
N SER A 197 3.12 -6.29 17.88
CA SER A 197 3.22 -7.70 18.23
C SER A 197 4.61 -8.19 18.64
N SER A 198 5.67 -7.43 18.35
CA SER A 198 7.06 -7.82 18.56
C SER A 198 7.88 -6.71 19.21
N THR A 199 8.65 -7.07 20.23
CA THR A 199 9.61 -6.17 20.88
C THR A 199 10.83 -5.86 20.02
N SER A 200 11.08 -6.66 18.97
CA SER A 200 12.18 -6.45 18.02
C SER A 200 11.77 -5.72 16.75
N ALA A 201 10.56 -5.14 16.71
CA ALA A 201 10.04 -4.49 15.51
C ALA A 201 10.89 -3.31 15.02
N TYR A 202 11.64 -2.66 15.91
CA TYR A 202 12.58 -1.58 15.57
C TYR A 202 13.64 -1.98 14.54
N LEU A 203 13.94 -3.27 14.41
CA LEU A 203 14.87 -3.79 13.41
C LEU A 203 14.37 -3.60 11.96
N TYR A 204 13.07 -3.39 11.77
CA TYR A 204 12.47 -3.20 10.45
C TYR A 204 12.37 -1.72 10.02
N GLU A 205 12.79 -0.76 10.85
CA GLU A 205 12.62 0.67 10.57
C GLU A 205 13.32 1.10 9.27
N GLU A 206 14.57 0.65 9.05
CA GLU A 206 15.31 0.93 7.82
C GLU A 206 14.60 0.34 6.59
N ARG A 207 14.02 -0.85 6.74
CA ARG A 207 13.29 -1.52 5.66
C ARG A 207 12.00 -0.79 5.31
N ILE A 208 11.27 -0.30 6.32
CA ILE A 208 10.11 0.57 6.12
C ILE A 208 10.51 1.81 5.32
N GLN A 209 11.61 2.48 5.70
CA GLN A 209 12.10 3.67 5.00
C GLN A 209 12.42 3.38 3.53
N ARG A 210 13.01 2.23 3.22
CA ARG A 210 13.29 1.82 1.83
C ARG A 210 12.02 1.61 1.01
N HIS A 211 11.00 0.94 1.56
CA HIS A 211 9.72 0.78 0.88
C HIS A 211 9.03 2.14 0.66
N VAL A 212 9.09 3.06 1.64
CA VAL A 212 8.59 4.43 1.46
C VAL A 212 9.34 5.14 0.32
N GLN A 213 10.67 5.06 0.29
CA GLN A 213 11.48 5.68 -0.76
C GLN A 213 11.15 5.10 -2.15
N SER A 214 10.91 3.79 -2.25
CA SER A 214 10.51 3.12 -3.48
C SER A 214 9.15 3.64 -4.00
N ILE A 215 8.16 3.81 -3.12
CA ILE A 215 6.85 4.38 -3.50
C ILE A 215 7.01 5.83 -3.98
N LEU A 216 7.83 6.64 -3.32
CA LEU A 216 8.09 8.03 -3.74
C LEU A 216 8.81 8.09 -5.09
N SER A 217 9.78 7.23 -5.32
CA SER A 217 10.44 7.06 -6.63
C SER A 217 9.44 6.68 -7.72
N ALA A 218 8.49 5.78 -7.44
CA ALA A 218 7.43 5.42 -8.39
C ALA A 218 6.53 6.61 -8.75
N LYS A 219 6.23 7.48 -7.77
CA LYS A 219 5.50 8.74 -7.99
C LYS A 219 6.26 9.69 -8.91
N GLU A 220 7.54 9.92 -8.63
CA GLU A 220 8.40 10.79 -9.44
C GLU A 220 8.50 10.29 -10.88
N PHE A 221 8.70 8.97 -11.05
CA PHE A 221 8.74 8.33 -12.36
C PHE A 221 7.43 8.53 -13.15
N ILE A 222 6.27 8.28 -12.52
CA ILE A 222 4.96 8.43 -13.18
C ILE A 222 4.66 9.89 -13.51
N ALA A 223 5.08 10.84 -12.68
CA ALA A 223 4.94 12.27 -12.93
C ALA A 223 5.81 12.75 -14.11
N ALA A 224 6.97 12.12 -14.32
CA ALA A 224 7.87 12.45 -15.43
C ALA A 224 7.38 11.96 -16.80
N ILE A 225 6.42 11.02 -16.85
CA ILE A 225 5.87 10.51 -18.12
C ILE A 225 4.85 11.50 -18.69
N PRO A 226 5.06 12.07 -19.89
CA PRO A 226 4.12 13.02 -20.48
C PRO A 226 2.83 12.36 -20.97
N GLY A 227 1.71 13.09 -20.87
CA GLY A 227 0.44 12.74 -21.51
C GLY A 227 -0.62 12.13 -20.59
N PRO A 228 -1.80 11.75 -21.14
CA PRO A 228 -2.96 11.31 -20.36
C PRO A 228 -2.75 9.97 -19.61
N ALA A 229 -1.70 9.23 -19.94
CA ALA A 229 -1.29 8.05 -19.19
C ALA A 229 -0.86 8.40 -17.75
N SER A 230 -0.22 9.56 -17.53
CA SER A 230 0.21 10.02 -16.20
C SER A 230 -0.94 10.09 -15.20
N GLY A 231 -2.12 10.55 -15.65
CA GLY A 231 -3.33 10.57 -14.83
C GLY A 231 -3.83 9.19 -14.40
N ARG A 232 -3.59 8.13 -15.19
CA ARG A 232 -3.95 6.75 -14.81
C ARG A 232 -2.97 6.15 -13.80
N GLY A 233 -1.67 6.40 -13.99
CA GLY A 233 -0.65 5.99 -13.01
C GLY A 233 -0.86 6.66 -11.66
N SER A 234 -1.27 7.94 -11.65
CA SER A 234 -1.57 8.69 -10.43
C SER A 234 -2.71 8.08 -9.60
N LEU A 235 -3.72 7.48 -10.23
CA LEU A 235 -4.81 6.80 -9.51
C LEU A 235 -4.35 5.50 -8.85
N MET A 236 -3.44 4.75 -9.48
CA MET A 236 -2.91 3.52 -8.89
C MET A 236 -1.95 3.79 -7.73
N LEU A 237 -1.24 4.91 -7.77
CA LEU A 237 -0.36 5.37 -6.70
C LEU A 237 -1.09 5.99 -5.52
N GLU A 238 -2.37 6.32 -5.66
CA GLU A 238 -3.10 7.03 -4.63
C GLU A 238 -3.16 6.26 -3.31
N PHE A 239 -3.48 4.96 -3.37
CA PHE A 239 -3.50 4.12 -2.18
C PHE A 239 -2.12 4.05 -1.48
N PRO A 240 -1.01 3.69 -2.18
CA PRO A 240 0.34 3.73 -1.60
C PRO A 240 0.76 5.08 -1.03
N LEU A 241 0.45 6.19 -1.72
CA LEU A 241 0.82 7.54 -1.27
C LEU A 241 0.04 7.96 -0.03
N ARG A 242 -1.27 7.69 0.01
CA ARG A 242 -2.10 7.95 1.20
C ARG A 242 -1.61 7.20 2.42
N ILE A 243 -1.23 5.96 2.20
CA ILE A 243 -0.63 5.13 3.22
C ILE A 243 0.63 5.81 3.81
N ILE A 244 1.54 6.36 2.98
CA ILE A 244 2.69 7.14 3.47
C ILE A 244 2.29 8.41 4.22
N GLU A 245 1.33 9.18 3.70
CA GLU A 245 0.90 10.45 4.29
C GLU A 245 0.44 10.31 5.75
N ILE A 246 -0.24 9.21 6.08
CA ILE A 246 -0.70 8.88 7.43
C ILE A 246 0.44 8.86 8.46
N TRP A 247 1.65 8.51 8.04
CA TRP A 247 2.79 8.37 8.93
C TRP A 247 3.75 9.55 8.93
N ASN A 248 3.56 10.52 8.03
CA ASN A 248 4.32 11.77 8.02
C ASN A 248 3.38 12.96 7.81
N PRO A 249 2.53 13.29 8.80
CA PRO A 249 1.65 14.44 8.70
C PRO A 249 2.49 15.72 8.54
N PRO A 250 2.09 16.66 7.67
CA PRO A 250 2.84 17.89 7.46
C PRO A 250 2.97 18.65 8.78
N THR A 251 4.19 19.08 9.09
CA THR A 251 4.47 19.95 10.23
C THR A 251 3.72 21.27 10.05
N GLN A 252 3.08 21.74 11.13
CA GLN A 252 2.25 22.95 11.17
C GLN A 252 2.99 24.23 10.69
N GLU A 253 4.32 24.19 10.59
CA GLU A 253 5.17 25.29 10.12
C GLU A 253 5.04 25.57 8.60
N ASP A 254 4.60 24.60 7.78
CA ASP A 254 4.47 24.79 6.33
C ASP A 254 3.23 25.60 5.91
N THR A 255 2.35 25.93 6.86
CA THR A 255 1.13 26.71 6.58
C THR A 255 1.30 28.23 6.71
N ASN A 256 2.43 28.71 7.25
CA ASN A 256 2.61 30.13 7.56
C ASN A 256 3.57 30.90 6.63
N THR A 257 4.10 30.27 5.59
CA THR A 257 4.96 30.95 4.60
C THR A 257 4.52 30.65 3.17
N MET A 258 3.51 31.36 2.68
CA MET A 258 3.51 31.84 1.29
C MET A 258 2.60 33.06 1.08
N PRO A 259 2.98 33.97 0.16
CA PRO A 259 2.35 35.26 -0.03
C PRO A 259 1.01 35.13 -0.76
N ALA A 260 0.09 36.02 -0.42
CA ALA A 260 -1.13 36.26 -1.18
C ALA A 260 -0.75 36.82 -2.57
N ASP A 261 -0.87 36.00 -3.62
CA ASP A 261 -1.58 36.37 -4.85
C ASP A 261 -1.58 35.23 -5.89
N SER A 262 -2.80 34.79 -6.21
CA SER A 262 -3.33 34.12 -7.40
C SER A 262 -2.44 33.20 -8.27
N GLU A 263 -2.75 31.90 -8.24
CA GLU A 263 -3.19 31.15 -9.43
C GLU A 263 -4.11 29.97 -9.00
N LYS A 264 -5.42 30.11 -9.23
CA LYS A 264 -6.42 29.06 -9.00
C LYS A 264 -6.31 27.99 -10.08
N SER A 265 -5.66 26.86 -9.81
CA SER A 265 -5.70 25.69 -10.70
C SER A 265 -5.20 24.42 -10.00
N LYS A 266 -6.03 23.36 -10.02
CA LYS A 266 -5.79 21.95 -9.67
C LYS A 266 -5.33 21.59 -8.24
N ASP A 267 -4.70 22.50 -7.52
CA ASP A 267 -4.14 22.22 -6.19
C ASP A 267 -5.19 22.31 -5.06
N ASP A 268 -6.25 23.09 -5.28
CA ASP A 268 -7.39 23.21 -4.35
C ASP A 268 -8.22 21.91 -4.26
N ASP A 269 -8.37 21.16 -5.36
CA ASP A 269 -9.12 19.90 -5.37
C ASP A 269 -8.37 18.78 -4.62
N LEU A 270 -7.03 18.75 -4.71
CA LEU A 270 -6.17 17.82 -3.96
C LEU A 270 -6.15 18.14 -2.46
N ARG A 271 -6.16 19.43 -2.09
CA ARG A 271 -6.21 19.89 -0.69
C ARG A 271 -7.56 19.59 -0.01
N ILE A 272 -8.68 19.77 -0.71
CA ILE A 272 -10.02 19.45 -0.19
C ILE A 272 -10.22 17.92 -0.08
N SER A 273 -9.66 17.14 -1.01
CA SER A 273 -9.62 15.68 -0.94
C SER A 273 -8.80 15.18 0.26
N SER A 274 -7.65 15.80 0.55
CA SER A 274 -6.78 15.44 1.68
C SER A 274 -7.44 15.59 3.05
N ALA A 275 -8.09 16.72 3.35
CA ALA A 275 -8.74 16.94 4.64
C ALA A 275 -9.91 15.97 4.90
N ARG A 276 -10.65 15.59 3.86
CA ARG A 276 -11.81 14.67 3.93
C ARG A 276 -11.41 13.21 3.98
N LEU A 277 -10.31 12.83 3.32
CA LEU A 277 -9.74 11.49 3.45
C LEU A 277 -9.10 11.29 4.84
N ASN A 278 -8.51 12.32 5.44
CA ASN A 278 -7.96 12.23 6.80
C ASN A 278 -9.01 11.82 7.86
N GLU A 279 -10.29 12.19 7.67
CA GLU A 279 -11.40 11.73 8.52
C GLU A 279 -11.71 10.23 8.30
N LEU A 280 -11.78 9.76 7.04
CA LEU A 280 -11.89 8.32 6.71
C LEU A 280 -10.73 7.47 7.24
N PHE A 281 -9.52 8.01 7.21
CA PHE A 281 -8.31 7.34 7.68
C PHE A 281 -8.17 7.41 9.21
N ALA A 282 -8.95 8.22 9.92
CA ALA A 282 -8.76 8.49 11.35
C ALA A 282 -8.76 7.22 12.21
N HIS A 283 -9.58 6.21 11.90
CA HIS A 283 -9.59 4.94 12.63
C HIS A 283 -8.31 4.12 12.38
N PHE A 284 -7.89 3.98 11.13
CA PHE A 284 -6.64 3.32 10.75
C PHE A 284 -5.41 4.06 11.30
N VAL A 285 -5.39 5.39 11.18
CA VAL A 285 -4.37 6.29 11.75
C VAL A 285 -4.31 6.10 13.27
N SER A 286 -5.46 6.06 13.96
CA SER A 286 -5.50 5.83 15.42
C SER A 286 -4.96 4.46 15.81
N LEU A 287 -5.18 3.43 14.98
CA LEU A 287 -4.68 2.08 15.19
C LEU A 287 -3.15 2.00 15.00
N MET A 288 -2.62 2.78 14.05
CA MET A 288 -1.19 2.77 13.71
C MET A 288 -0.34 3.76 14.53
N LEU A 289 -0.89 4.91 14.97
CA LEU A 289 -0.14 5.95 15.69
C LEU A 289 -0.06 5.72 17.22
N ARG A 290 -0.93 4.89 17.81
CA ARG A 290 -1.07 4.75 19.27
C ARG A 290 0.17 4.22 20.00
N GLU A 291 1.08 3.55 19.30
CA GLU A 291 2.34 3.04 19.87
C GLU A 291 3.59 3.86 19.49
N ILE A 292 3.50 4.80 18.53
CA ILE A 292 4.61 5.72 18.23
C ILE A 292 4.86 6.65 19.43
N SER A 293 3.80 7.11 20.10
CA SER A 293 3.90 7.95 21.30
C SER A 293 4.53 7.26 22.51
N SER A 294 4.62 5.93 22.54
CA SER A 294 5.29 5.19 23.62
C SER A 294 6.76 4.82 23.31
N CYS A 295 7.19 4.95 22.05
CA CYS A 295 8.53 4.54 21.61
C CYS A 295 9.44 5.70 21.14
N THR A 296 8.93 6.93 21.00
CA THR A 296 9.77 8.06 20.55
C THR A 296 10.60 8.68 21.67
N SER A 297 11.81 8.12 21.86
CA SER A 297 12.93 8.78 22.54
C SER A 297 13.96 9.33 21.54
N SER A 298 13.59 9.64 20.29
CA SER A 298 14.49 10.38 19.39
C SER A 298 13.73 11.08 18.24
N PRO A 299 13.51 12.41 18.34
CA PRO A 299 12.87 13.21 17.30
C PRO A 299 13.84 13.74 16.21
N MET A 300 15.10 13.29 16.18
CA MET A 300 16.16 14.01 15.45
C MET A 300 16.48 13.52 14.03
N ILE A 301 15.90 12.41 13.54
CA ILE A 301 16.35 11.81 12.26
C ILE A 301 15.38 12.07 11.09
N LEU A 302 14.10 12.34 11.37
CA LEU A 302 13.10 12.61 10.32
C LEU A 302 13.23 14.00 9.68
N SER A 303 13.84 14.99 10.35
CA SER A 303 13.98 16.34 9.80
C SER A 303 15.07 16.47 8.72
N ASN A 304 16.07 15.60 8.70
CA ASN A 304 17.25 15.77 7.85
C ASN A 304 17.07 15.27 6.40
N LEU A 305 16.08 14.42 6.13
CA LEU A 305 15.75 13.98 4.76
C LEU A 305 14.80 14.96 4.05
N TRP A 306 14.06 15.77 4.80
CA TRP A 306 13.07 16.70 4.25
C TRP A 306 13.73 17.97 3.65
N THR A 307 14.83 18.45 4.25
CA THR A 307 15.51 19.68 3.79
C THR A 307 16.28 19.51 2.48
N ARG A 308 16.63 18.28 2.07
CA ARG A 308 17.46 18.04 0.87
C ARG A 308 16.70 17.81 -0.43
N ASN A 309 15.41 17.44 -0.37
CA ASN A 309 14.64 17.12 -1.58
C ASN A 309 13.61 18.20 -1.98
N PHE A 310 13.46 19.28 -1.19
CA PHE A 310 12.52 20.37 -1.46
C PHE A 310 13.18 21.70 -1.88
N THR A 311 14.40 21.67 -2.44
CA THR A 311 15.08 22.87 -2.97
C THR A 311 15.16 22.92 -4.51
N LEU A 312 14.38 22.10 -5.20
CA LEU A 312 14.26 22.12 -6.67
C LEU A 312 12.79 22.08 -7.12
N LEU A 313 12.00 22.99 -6.56
CA LEU A 313 10.78 23.53 -7.18
C LEU A 313 11.08 24.95 -7.66
#